data_AF-A0A7V9ZKL8-F1
#
_entry.id   AF-A0A7V9ZKL8-F1
#
_cell.length_a   1.000
_cell.length_b   1.000
_cell.length_c   1.000
_cell.angle_alpha   90.00
_cell.angle_beta   90.00
_cell.angle_gamma   90.00
#
_symmetry.space_group_name_H-M   'P 1'
#
loop_
_entity.id
_entity.type
_entity.pdbx_description
1 polymer ?
#
loop_
_entity_poly.entity_id
_entity_poly.type
_entity_poly.pdbx_seq_one_letter_code
_entity_poly.pdbx_strand_id
1 'polypeptide(L)'
;MKTLYLCYFGLREPLVQTQVIPYLLEIGKLTDIKISLLTFEPHFKENWSDEQIEAQKRKLSDQGISWYVLPYHKSPSVPATLYDIFRGAMLAQKLIKEENINILHARVHVPALM
;
A
#
# COMPACT_ATOMS: atom_id res chain seq x y z
N MET A 1 -9.70 3.97 15.13
CA MET A 1 -9.44 4.69 13.88
C MET A 1 -8.76 3.79 12.87
N LYS A 2 -9.33 3.65 11.67
CA LYS A 2 -8.75 2.87 10.58
C LYS A 2 -8.05 3.80 9.60
N THR A 3 -6.83 3.46 9.24
CA THR A 3 -5.95 4.34 8.44
C THR A 3 -5.45 3.59 7.22
N LEU A 4 -5.61 4.17 6.03
CA LEU A 4 -5.03 3.66 4.79
C LEU A 4 -3.78 4.48 4.44
N TYR A 5 -2.63 3.83 4.40
CA TYR A 5 -1.36 4.40 3.97
C TYR A 5 -1.10 4.06 2.50
N LEU A 6 -1.04 5.09 1.65
CA LEU A 6 -0.74 4.95 0.23
C LEU A 6 0.77 5.13 -0.01
N CYS A 7 1.43 4.07 -0.46
CA CYS A 7 2.85 4.03 -0.72
C CYS A 7 3.13 3.71 -2.18
N TYR A 8 3.54 4.72 -2.97
CA TYR A 8 3.92 4.53 -4.38
C TYR A 8 5.35 3.97 -4.53
N PHE A 9 5.62 2.89 -3.81
CA PHE A 9 6.84 2.09 -3.85
C PHE A 9 6.49 0.63 -3.56
N GLY A 10 7.33 -0.28 -4.03
CA GLY A 10 7.19 -1.71 -3.76
C GLY A 10 7.55 -2.05 -2.32
N LEU A 11 6.87 -3.05 -1.77
CA LEU A 11 7.04 -3.49 -0.40
C LEU A 11 8.48 -3.94 -0.12
N ARG A 12 9.11 -4.61 -1.08
CA ARG A 12 10.49 -5.14 -0.95
C ARG A 12 11.57 -4.07 -1.13
N GLU A 13 11.21 -2.83 -1.41
CA GLU A 13 12.19 -1.77 -1.55
C GLU A 13 12.85 -1.42 -0.21
N PRO A 14 14.18 -1.13 -0.19
CA PRO A 14 14.90 -0.82 1.04
C PRO A 14 14.26 0.33 1.85
N LEU A 15 13.74 1.35 1.17
CA LEU A 15 13.07 2.49 1.79
C LEU A 15 11.80 2.07 2.54
N VAL A 16 11.01 1.16 1.97
CA VAL A 16 9.77 0.69 2.58
C VAL A 16 10.07 -0.18 3.79
N GLN A 17 11.06 -1.07 3.69
CA GLN A 17 11.49 -1.95 4.79
C GLN A 17 12.11 -1.18 5.97
N THR A 18 12.90 -0.14 5.70
CA THR A 18 13.63 0.59 6.76
C THR A 18 12.88 1.79 7.33
N GLN A 19 11.91 2.35 6.61
CA GLN A 19 11.18 3.54 7.07
C GLN A 19 9.68 3.31 7.19
N VAL A 20 9.02 2.84 6.12
CA VAL A 20 7.54 2.78 6.08
C VAL A 20 7.01 1.74 7.05
N ILE A 21 7.49 0.49 6.97
CA ILE A 21 6.99 -0.59 7.82
C ILE A 21 7.26 -0.28 9.31
N PRO A 22 8.50 0.07 9.74
CA PRO A 22 8.74 0.41 11.14
C PRO A 22 7.87 1.57 11.64
N TYR A 23 7.71 2.62 10.84
CA TYR A 23 6.83 3.75 11.16
C TYR A 23 5.38 3.32 11.38
N LEU A 24 4.84 2.50 10.48
CA LEU A 24 3.46 1.99 10.59
C LEU A 24 3.29 1.05 11.77
N LEU A 25 4.30 0.24 12.10
CA LEU A 25 4.29 -0.61 13.29
C LEU A 25 4.26 0.22 14.58
N GLU A 26 5.09 1.27 14.68
CA GLU A 26 5.07 2.16 15.85
C GLU A 26 3.74 2.90 15.99
N ILE A 27 3.13 3.34 14.90
CA ILE A 27 1.78 3.92 14.94
C ILE A 27 0.75 2.88 15.36
N GLY A 28 0.84 1.66 14.85
CA GLY A 28 -0.08 0.56 15.17
C GLY A 28 -0.06 0.15 16.65
N LYS A 29 0.99 0.50 17.40
CA LYS A 29 1.04 0.30 18.87
C LYS A 29 0.14 1.28 19.63
N LEU A 30 -0.24 2.40 19.03
CA LEU A 30 -1.18 3.34 19.66
C LEU A 30 -2.57 2.68 19.76
N THR A 31 -3.27 2.95 20.85
CA THR A 31 -4.58 2.36 21.10
C THR A 31 -5.57 2.72 20.00
N ASP A 32 -6.36 1.73 19.57
CA ASP A 32 -7.44 1.84 18.59
C ASP A 32 -7.02 2.19 17.16
N ILE A 33 -5.75 2.13 16.78
CA ILE A 33 -5.34 2.34 15.38
C ILE A 33 -5.25 1.02 14.62
N LYS A 34 -5.91 0.94 13.46
CA LYS A 34 -5.76 -0.17 12.50
C LYS A 34 -5.12 0.35 11.23
N ILE A 35 -4.08 -0.33 10.76
CA ILE A 35 -3.29 0.10 9.62
C ILE A 35 -3.57 -0.79 8.42
N SER A 36 -3.92 -0.14 7.30
CA SER A 36 -3.96 -0.72 5.97
C SER A 36 -2.86 -0.05 5.13
N LEU A 37 -2.07 -0.83 4.41
CA LEU A 37 -0.96 -0.37 3.57
C LEU A 37 -1.21 -0.78 2.13
N LEU A 38 -1.21 0.18 1.20
CA LEU A 38 -1.25 -0.07 -0.24
C LEU A 38 0.13 0.22 -0.86
N THR A 39 0.71 -0.78 -1.53
CA THR A 39 1.98 -0.65 -2.28
C THR A 39 1.80 -0.84 -3.78
N PHE A 40 2.78 -0.34 -4.54
CA PHE A 40 2.86 -0.47 -6.00
C PHE A 40 4.13 -1.27 -6.36
N GLU A 41 3.96 -2.50 -6.83
CA GLU A 41 5.06 -3.44 -7.02
C GLU A 41 5.58 -3.43 -8.46
N PRO A 42 6.87 -3.11 -8.69
CA PRO A 42 7.49 -3.22 -10.00
C PRO A 42 7.68 -4.69 -10.40
N HIS A 43 7.51 -4.99 -11.69
CA HIS A 43 7.64 -6.33 -12.25
C HIS A 43 6.77 -7.35 -11.48
N PHE A 44 5.51 -6.98 -11.23
CA PHE A 44 4.63 -7.72 -10.32
C PHE A 44 4.49 -9.20 -10.70
N LYS A 45 4.33 -9.51 -11.99
CA LYS A 45 4.15 -10.88 -12.47
C LYS A 45 5.42 -11.73 -12.36
N GLU A 46 6.59 -11.10 -12.47
CA GLU A 46 7.88 -11.79 -12.37
C GLU A 46 8.32 -11.96 -10.91
N ASN A 47 8.03 -10.98 -10.06
CA ASN A 47 8.55 -10.90 -8.69
C ASN A 47 7.60 -11.47 -7.62
N TRP A 48 6.33 -11.66 -7.95
CA TRP A 48 5.31 -12.12 -7.01
C TRP A 48 4.51 -13.29 -7.59
N SER A 49 4.58 -14.43 -6.89
CA SER A 49 3.58 -15.50 -7.04
C SER A 49 2.42 -15.29 -6.08
N ASP A 50 1.28 -15.93 -6.33
CA ASP A 50 0.12 -15.88 -5.45
C ASP A 50 0.47 -16.39 -4.04
N GLU A 51 1.29 -17.43 -3.93
CA GLU A 51 1.76 -17.94 -2.64
C GLU A 51 2.64 -16.93 -1.91
N GLN A 52 3.52 -16.22 -2.62
CA GLN A 52 4.36 -15.19 -2.01
C GLN A 52 3.53 -14.00 -1.51
N ILE A 53 2.50 -13.61 -2.27
CA ILE A 53 1.59 -12.53 -1.89
C ILE A 53 0.86 -12.93 -0.61
N GLU A 54 0.26 -14.12 -0.57
CA GLU A 54 -0.49 -14.57 0.60
C GLU A 54 0.40 -14.80 1.82
N ALA A 55 1.60 -15.33 1.65
CA ALA A 55 2.58 -15.45 2.73
C ALA A 55 2.94 -14.08 3.31
N GLN A 56 3.14 -13.08 2.46
CA GLN A 56 3.49 -11.74 2.91
C GLN A 56 2.31 -11.00 3.56
N LYS A 57 1.09 -11.18 3.04
CA LYS A 57 -0.13 -10.68 3.69
C LYS A 57 -0.28 -11.24 5.10
N ARG A 58 -0.07 -12.55 5.27
CA ARG A 58 -0.10 -13.19 6.61
C ARG A 58 0.95 -12.58 7.53
N LYS A 59 2.20 -12.50 7.06
CA LYS A 59 3.30 -11.92 7.84
C LYS A 59 3.02 -10.49 8.31
N LEU A 60 2.48 -9.64 7.44
CA LEU A 60 2.13 -8.26 7.82
C LEU A 60 0.89 -8.21 8.69
N SER A 61 -0.10 -9.06 8.45
CA SER A 61 -1.31 -9.16 9.27
C SER A 61 -0.98 -9.58 10.70
N ASP A 62 -0.03 -10.51 10.88
CA ASP A 62 0.47 -10.92 12.21
C ASP A 62 1.14 -9.75 12.95
N GLN A 63 1.62 -8.76 12.21
CA GLN A 63 2.18 -7.51 12.74
C GLN A 63 1.15 -6.38 12.84
N GLY A 64 -0.13 -6.65 12.57
CA GLY A 64 -1.21 -5.67 12.65
C GLY A 64 -1.37 -4.76 11.42
N ILE A 65 -0.75 -5.12 10.28
CA ILE A 65 -0.83 -4.36 9.02
C ILE A 65 -1.60 -5.17 7.97
N SER A 66 -2.74 -4.66 7.51
CA SER A 66 -3.46 -5.21 6.36
C SER A 66 -2.81 -4.71 5.06
N TRP A 67 -2.28 -5.62 4.25
CA TRP A 67 -1.53 -5.27 3.05
C TRP A 67 -2.34 -5.46 1.76
N TYR A 68 -2.37 -4.39 0.96
CA TYR A 68 -2.94 -4.30 -0.37
C TYR A 68 -1.84 -4.03 -1.38
N VAL A 69 -1.98 -4.62 -2.56
CA VAL A 69 -0.92 -4.62 -3.56
C VAL A 69 -1.50 -4.31 -4.94
N LEU A 70 -0.84 -3.42 -5.66
CA LEU A 70 -1.12 -3.11 -7.07
C LEU A 70 0.17 -3.23 -7.90
N PRO A 71 0.08 -3.59 -9.18
CA PRO A 71 1.24 -3.51 -10.07
C PRO A 71 1.63 -2.05 -10.34
N TYR A 72 2.93 -1.77 -10.33
CA TYR A 72 3.49 -0.50 -10.78
C TYR A 72 3.78 -0.52 -12.28
N HIS A 73 3.44 0.56 -12.99
CA HIS A 73 3.74 0.70 -14.42
C HIS A 73 4.76 1.82 -14.67
N LYS A 74 5.91 1.44 -15.24
CA LYS A 74 7.00 2.39 -15.55
C LYS A 74 6.89 3.03 -16.94
N SER A 75 6.29 2.33 -17.90
CA SER A 75 6.29 2.72 -19.32
C SER A 75 4.93 2.46 -19.96
N PRO A 76 4.41 3.40 -20.78
CA PRO A 76 4.98 4.71 -21.11
C PRO A 76 4.80 5.70 -19.95
N SER A 77 5.81 6.52 -19.63
CA SER A 77 5.92 7.26 -18.34
C SER A 77 4.64 7.95 -17.86
N VAL A 78 4.17 8.99 -18.54
CA VAL A 78 2.99 9.76 -18.13
C VAL A 78 1.69 8.94 -18.12
N PRO A 79 1.32 8.22 -19.19
CA PRO A 79 0.07 7.45 -19.18
C PRO A 79 0.12 6.28 -18.19
N ALA A 80 1.29 5.69 -17.92
CA ALA A 80 1.46 4.67 -16.91
C ALA A 80 1.21 5.22 -15.49
N THR A 81 1.76 6.40 -15.17
CA THR A 81 1.48 7.06 -13.88
C THR A 81 0.00 7.43 -13.73
N LEU A 82 -0.66 7.95 -14.78
CA LEU A 82 -2.10 8.24 -14.73
C LEU A 82 -2.94 6.98 -14.52
N TYR A 83 -2.56 5.87 -15.15
CA TYR A 83 -3.21 4.58 -14.96
C TYR A 83 -3.05 4.08 -13.53
N ASP A 84 -1.84 4.17 -12.97
CA ASP A 84 -1.58 3.79 -11.58
C ASP A 84 -2.35 4.67 -10.60
N ILE A 85 -2.44 5.99 -10.84
CA ILE A 85 -3.26 6.91 -10.04
C ILE A 85 -4.72 6.46 -10.08
N PHE A 86 -5.29 6.23 -11.26
CA PHE A 86 -6.67 5.81 -11.41
C PHE A 86 -6.96 4.47 -10.70
N ARG A 87 -6.07 3.49 -10.88
CA ARG A 87 -6.19 2.17 -10.21
C ARG A 87 -6.05 2.29 -8.70
N GLY A 88 -5.11 3.10 -8.23
CA GLY A 88 -4.89 3.41 -6.82
C GLY A 88 -6.12 4.08 -6.20
N ALA A 89 -6.63 5.13 -6.83
CA ALA A 89 -7.82 5.88 -6.42
C ALA A 89 -9.05 4.97 -6.30
N MET A 90 -9.32 4.13 -7.31
CA MET A 90 -10.44 3.20 -7.27
C MET A 90 -10.33 2.18 -6.13
N LEU A 91 -9.14 1.61 -5.92
CA LEU A 91 -8.93 0.67 -4.83
C LEU A 91 -9.03 1.36 -3.46
N ALA A 92 -8.42 2.55 -3.31
CA ALA A 92 -8.52 3.34 -2.09
C ALA A 92 -9.98 3.67 -1.77
N GLN A 93 -10.76 4.14 -2.76
CA GLN A 93 -12.18 4.43 -2.60
C GLN A 93 -12.98 3.19 -2.17
N LYS A 94 -12.69 2.04 -2.78
CA LYS A 94 -13.31 0.76 -2.41
C LYS A 94 -13.00 0.41 -0.94
N LEU A 95 -11.73 0.47 -0.55
CA LEU A 95 -11.28 0.17 0.81
C LEU A 95 -11.85 1.15 1.84
N ILE A 96 -11.91 2.44 1.50
CA ILE A 96 -12.52 3.46 2.36
C ILE A 96 -13.96 3.09 2.70
N LYS A 97 -14.72 2.64 1.71
CA LYS A 97 -16.12 2.23 1.89
C LYS A 97 -16.25 0.89 2.63
N GLU A 98 -15.51 -0.13 2.23
CA GLU A 98 -15.63 -1.49 2.77
C GLU A 98 -15.08 -1.58 4.20
N GLU A 99 -13.95 -0.93 4.45
CA GLU A 99 -13.32 -0.97 5.77
C GLU A 99 -13.75 0.18 6.67
N ASN A 100 -14.44 1.20 6.19
CA ASN A 100 -14.74 2.43 6.94
C ASN A 100 -13.44 3.13 7.39
N ILE A 101 -12.52 3.36 6.44
CA ILE A 101 -11.29 4.09 6.70
C ILE A 101 -11.62 5.52 7.12
N ASN A 102 -10.98 5.98 8.21
CA ASN A 102 -11.17 7.32 8.77
C ASN A 102 -10.07 8.28 8.31
N ILE A 103 -8.87 7.78 8.07
CA ILE A 103 -7.70 8.57 7.67
C ILE A 103 -7.06 7.97 6.42
N LEU A 104 -6.85 8.81 5.41
CA LEU A 104 -5.99 8.50 4.27
C LEU A 104 -4.65 9.22 4.45
N HIS A 105 -3.56 8.46 4.49
CA HIS A 105 -2.20 8.99 4.52
C HIS A 105 -1.55 8.79 3.17
N ALA A 106 -1.55 9.83 2.35
CA ALA A 106 -0.85 9.87 1.08
C ALA A 106 0.60 10.32 1.28
N ARG A 107 1.57 9.41 1.09
CA ARG A 107 2.99 9.77 1.15
C ARG A 107 3.42 10.32 -0.21
N VAL A 108 3.84 11.59 -0.27
CA VAL A 108 4.38 12.24 -1.49
C VAL A 108 3.29 12.56 -2.54
N HIS A 109 3.68 13.14 -3.68
CA HIS A 109 2.79 13.76 -4.68
C HIS A 109 1.92 12.77 -5.47
N VAL A 110 2.42 11.60 -5.88
CA VAL A 110 1.62 10.65 -6.68
C VAL A 110 0.47 10.05 -5.85
N PRO A 111 0.70 9.53 -4.64
CA PRO A 111 -0.40 9.12 -3.75
C PRO A 111 -1.38 10.22 -3.39
N ALA A 112 -0.96 11.49 -3.35
CA ALA A 112 -1.85 12.60 -3.03
C ALA A 112 -2.81 12.97 -4.19
N LEU A 113 -2.50 12.52 -5.41
CA LEU A 113 -3.38 12.65 -6.57
C LEU A 113 -4.38 11.49 -6.71
N MET A 114 -4.25 10.45 -5.88
CA MET A 114 -5.15 9.29 -5.84
C MET A 114 -6.40 9.56 -5.01
#